data_AF-A0A512DSA7-F1
#
_entry.id   AF-A0A512DSA7-F1
#
_cell.length_a   1.000
_cell.length_b   1.000
_cell.length_c   1.000
_cell.angle_alpha   90.00
_cell.angle_beta   90.00
_cell.angle_gamma   90.00
#
_symmetry.space_group_name_H-M   'P 1'
#
loop_
_entity.id
_entity.type
_entity.pdbx_description
1 polymer ?
#
loop_
_entity_poly.entity_id
_entity_poly.type
_entity_poly.pdbx_seq_one_letter_code
_entity_poly.pdbx_strand_id
1 'polypeptide(L)'
;MTGQHAGTVMECGVCWTRYDPAEGDAVAQIPAGTPFSALHDDWRCPTCNGEKHRFLAFGDHPATDAEASPADSLAAAYRHIATTRMGDLPFYNHRLAVEAVGFQRFGDGWLGIVATPWFMNAVLAPLKAGAWNGIRDGIKVTRALPSGSYEFVAGNIEGIGTILNCSLFSPMFEFQEQAAVIEAAEAAMGALLAPEEFSEPEAPPPSPLPLPAPPAEVSRRHLLRGSFGS
;
A
#
# COMPACT_ATOMS: atom_id res chain seq x y z
N MET A 1 -21.86 -17.38 -35.53
CA MET A 1 -21.72 -15.95 -35.18
C MET A 1 -21.48 -15.86 -33.69
N THR A 2 -20.23 -15.56 -33.29
CA THR A 2 -19.88 -14.82 -32.06
C THR A 2 -18.39 -14.48 -32.20
N GLY A 3 -18.12 -13.25 -32.61
CA GLY A 3 -16.77 -12.75 -32.85
C GLY A 3 -16.07 -12.43 -31.54
N GLN A 4 -15.01 -13.17 -31.25
CA GLN A 4 -14.04 -12.86 -30.22
C GLN A 4 -13.12 -11.75 -30.73
N HIS A 5 -13.27 -10.53 -30.22
CA HIS A 5 -12.18 -9.56 -30.17
C HIS A 5 -12.28 -8.83 -28.82
N ALA A 6 -11.83 -9.50 -27.76
CA ALA A 6 -11.50 -8.83 -26.51
C ALA A 6 -10.31 -7.91 -26.80
N GLY A 7 -10.48 -6.60 -26.62
CA GLY A 7 -9.39 -5.63 -26.79
C GLY A 7 -8.32 -5.81 -25.72
N THR A 8 -7.10 -5.32 -25.99
CA THR A 8 -5.99 -5.34 -25.03
C THR A 8 -6.33 -4.51 -23.78
N VAL A 9 -6.21 -5.11 -22.60
CA VAL A 9 -6.29 -4.41 -21.31
C VAL A 9 -5.09 -3.47 -21.20
N MET A 10 -5.26 -2.28 -20.64
CA MET A 10 -4.19 -1.29 -20.54
C MET A 10 -4.01 -0.85 -19.09
N GLU A 11 -2.78 -0.71 -18.61
CA GLU A 11 -2.47 -0.33 -17.23
C GLU A 11 -1.79 1.05 -17.17
N CYS A 12 -2.27 1.93 -16.30
CA CYS A 12 -1.71 3.27 -16.10
C CYS A 12 -0.31 3.18 -15.46
N GLY A 13 0.73 3.71 -16.11
CA GLY A 13 2.09 3.75 -15.54
C GLY A 13 2.29 4.71 -14.35
N VAL A 14 1.24 5.37 -13.86
CA VAL A 14 1.29 6.29 -12.72
C VAL A 14 0.67 5.69 -11.47
N CYS A 15 -0.52 5.10 -11.61
CA CYS A 15 -1.32 4.58 -10.48
C CYS A 15 -1.78 3.14 -10.68
N TRP A 16 -1.44 2.53 -11.82
CA TRP A 16 -1.68 1.12 -12.12
C TRP A 16 -3.14 0.70 -12.24
N THR A 17 -4.05 1.66 -12.35
CA THR A 17 -5.43 1.40 -12.78
C THR A 17 -5.44 0.73 -14.15
N ARG A 18 -6.23 -0.34 -14.26
CA ARG A 18 -6.45 -1.04 -15.53
C ARG A 18 -7.69 -0.51 -16.22
N TYR A 19 -7.56 -0.24 -17.51
CA TYR A 19 -8.65 -0.08 -18.44
C TYR A 19 -8.88 -1.42 -19.13
N ASP A 20 -10.01 -2.06 -18.85
CA ASP A 20 -10.47 -3.24 -19.58
C ASP A 20 -11.50 -2.82 -20.63
N PRO A 21 -11.25 -3.02 -21.93
CA PRO A 21 -12.23 -2.78 -22.98
C PRO A 21 -13.57 -3.48 -22.75
N ALA A 22 -13.60 -4.64 -22.08
CA ALA A 22 -14.83 -5.35 -21.76
C ALA A 22 -15.70 -4.61 -20.73
N GLU A 23 -15.09 -3.78 -19.88
CA GLU A 23 -15.78 -3.00 -18.85
C GLU A 23 -16.03 -1.55 -19.29
N GLY A 24 -15.09 -0.96 -20.04
CA GLY A 24 -15.10 0.46 -20.40
C GLY A 24 -14.56 1.34 -19.27
N ASP A 25 -15.10 2.55 -19.15
CA ASP A 25 -14.75 3.49 -18.07
C ASP A 25 -16.03 4.23 -17.63
N ALA A 26 -16.59 3.84 -16.48
CA ALA A 26 -17.81 4.43 -15.96
C ALA A 26 -17.65 5.91 -15.57
N VAL A 27 -16.46 6.35 -15.14
CA VAL A 27 -16.24 7.74 -14.72
C VAL A 27 -16.24 8.66 -15.93
N ALA A 28 -15.52 8.27 -16.99
CA ALA A 28 -15.50 9.00 -18.26
C ALA A 28 -16.69 8.67 -19.18
N GLN A 29 -17.66 7.86 -18.71
CA GLN A 29 -18.85 7.43 -19.45
C GLN A 29 -18.52 6.72 -20.78
N ILE A 30 -17.44 5.92 -20.78
CA ILE A 30 -17.04 5.08 -21.90
C ILE A 30 -17.73 3.72 -21.77
N PRO A 31 -18.52 3.29 -22.77
CA PRO A 31 -19.24 2.02 -22.69
C PRO A 31 -18.31 0.81 -22.82
N ALA A 32 -18.74 -0.30 -22.23
CA ALA A 32 -18.18 -1.63 -22.45
C ALA A 32 -18.08 -1.96 -23.95
N GLY A 33 -17.01 -2.63 -24.33
CA GLY A 33 -16.64 -2.94 -25.72
C GLY A 33 -15.81 -1.86 -26.42
N THR A 34 -15.54 -0.72 -25.79
CA THR A 34 -14.67 0.32 -26.38
C THR A 34 -13.20 -0.10 -26.26
N PRO A 35 -12.42 -0.20 -27.35
CA PRO A 35 -11.00 -0.47 -27.24
C PRO A 35 -10.23 0.80 -26.82
N PHE A 36 -9.09 0.64 -26.14
CA PHE A 36 -8.29 1.78 -25.65
C PHE A 36 -7.85 2.74 -26.77
N SER A 37 -7.58 2.20 -27.96
CA SER A 37 -7.24 2.99 -29.14
C SER A 37 -8.36 3.91 -29.61
N ALA A 38 -9.62 3.60 -29.30
CA ALA A 38 -10.80 4.40 -29.65
C ALA A 38 -11.19 5.43 -28.59
N LEU A 39 -10.53 5.44 -27.42
CA LEU A 39 -10.70 6.51 -26.44
C LEU A 39 -10.29 7.85 -27.04
N HIS A 40 -10.91 8.94 -26.59
CA HIS A 40 -10.52 10.29 -27.02
C HIS A 40 -9.10 10.64 -26.53
N ASP A 41 -8.41 11.55 -27.22
CA ASP A 41 -7.02 11.90 -26.89
C ASP A 41 -6.87 12.67 -25.57
N ASP A 42 -7.91 13.38 -25.16
CA ASP A 42 -7.98 14.07 -23.87
C ASP A 42 -8.43 13.17 -22.71
N TRP A 43 -8.73 11.90 -22.98
CA TRP A 43 -9.12 10.96 -21.94
C TRP A 43 -8.00 10.81 -20.90
N ARG A 44 -8.40 10.76 -19.63
CA ARG A 44 -7.48 10.70 -18.49
C ARG A 44 -7.83 9.49 -17.64
N CYS A 45 -6.80 8.94 -17.00
CA CYS A 45 -6.99 7.89 -16.01
C CYS A 45 -8.03 8.34 -14.96
N PRO A 46 -9.11 7.57 -14.75
CA PRO A 46 -10.16 7.95 -13.82
C PRO A 46 -9.69 7.97 -12.35
N THR A 47 -8.55 7.33 -12.05
CA THR A 47 -7.99 7.25 -10.69
C THR A 47 -7.00 8.37 -10.38
N CYS A 48 -6.02 8.63 -11.25
CA CYS A 48 -4.94 9.60 -10.96
C CYS A 48 -4.91 10.82 -11.87
N ASN A 49 -5.87 10.94 -12.79
CA ASN A 49 -5.90 11.99 -13.82
C ASN A 49 -4.69 12.00 -14.78
N GLY A 50 -3.92 10.91 -14.80
CA GLY A 50 -2.79 10.70 -15.71
C GLY A 50 -3.23 10.64 -17.17
N GLU A 51 -2.35 11.08 -18.07
CA GLU A 51 -2.64 11.16 -19.51
C GLU A 51 -2.70 9.78 -20.17
N LYS A 52 -3.54 9.64 -21.21
CA LYS A 52 -3.73 8.41 -21.99
C LYS A 52 -2.43 7.74 -22.43
N HIS A 53 -1.42 8.52 -22.85
CA HIS A 53 -0.13 7.99 -23.31
C HIS A 53 0.70 7.32 -22.21
N ARG A 54 0.34 7.46 -20.93
CA ARG A 54 1.01 6.77 -19.82
C ARG A 54 0.48 5.35 -19.60
N PHE A 55 -0.52 4.92 -20.36
CA PHE A 55 -1.02 3.55 -20.30
C PHE A 55 -0.18 2.63 -21.17
N LEU A 56 0.13 1.46 -20.63
CA LEU A 56 0.89 0.41 -21.29
C LEU A 56 0.01 -0.84 -21.42
N ALA A 57 0.22 -1.65 -22.46
CA ALA A 57 -0.54 -2.88 -22.65
C ALA A 57 -0.33 -3.84 -21.48
N PHE A 58 -1.41 -4.16 -20.79
CA PHE A 58 -1.46 -5.18 -19.76
C PHE A 58 -1.60 -6.54 -20.45
N GLY A 59 -0.47 -7.24 -20.59
CA GLY A 59 -0.43 -8.58 -21.20
C GLY A 59 0.35 -8.71 -22.51
N ASP A 60 0.82 -7.62 -23.13
CA ASP A 60 1.85 -7.71 -24.17
C ASP A 60 3.24 -7.67 -23.55
N HIS A 61 3.57 -8.74 -22.83
CA HIS A 61 4.92 -9.26 -22.88
C HIS A 61 4.80 -10.75 -23.22
N PRO A 62 5.10 -11.18 -24.46
CA PRO A 62 5.53 -12.57 -24.61
C PRO A 62 6.63 -12.75 -23.59
N ALA A 63 6.45 -13.69 -22.66
CA ALA A 63 7.44 -14.04 -21.66
C ALA A 63 8.74 -14.42 -22.39
N THR A 64 9.60 -13.43 -22.60
CA THR A 64 10.93 -13.60 -23.14
C THR A 64 11.82 -12.83 -22.18
N ASP A 65 12.38 -13.62 -21.28
CA ASP A 65 13.14 -13.28 -20.06
C ASP A 65 12.27 -12.77 -18.89
N ALA A 66 11.47 -13.68 -18.34
CA ALA A 66 10.88 -13.49 -17.01
C ALA A 66 12.01 -13.27 -15.99
N GLU A 67 12.34 -12.02 -15.68
CA GLU A 67 13.10 -11.69 -14.48
C GLU A 67 12.39 -12.37 -13.31
N ALA A 68 13.10 -13.28 -12.63
CA ALA A 68 12.55 -14.05 -11.53
C ALA A 68 12.08 -13.10 -10.41
N SER A 69 10.98 -13.47 -9.74
CA SER A 69 10.49 -12.72 -8.57
C SER A 69 11.62 -12.52 -7.54
N PRO A 70 11.70 -11.35 -6.89
CA PRO A 70 12.70 -11.08 -5.87
C PRO A 70 12.39 -11.76 -4.53
N ALA A 71 11.31 -12.55 -4.43
CA ALA A 71 10.86 -13.16 -3.17
C ALA A 71 11.98 -13.97 -2.48
N ASP A 72 12.60 -14.90 -3.21
CA ASP A 72 13.64 -15.78 -2.65
C ASP A 72 14.89 -14.99 -2.23
N SER A 73 15.31 -14.01 -3.04
CA SER A 73 16.48 -13.17 -2.76
C SER A 73 16.23 -12.22 -1.58
N LEU A 74 15.03 -11.62 -1.50
CA LEU A 74 14.60 -10.82 -0.34
C LEU A 74 14.56 -11.66 0.92
N ALA A 75 13.95 -12.83 0.88
CA ALA A 75 13.88 -13.72 2.04
C ALA A 75 15.29 -14.15 2.48
N ALA A 76 16.18 -14.47 1.54
CA ALA A 76 17.57 -14.80 1.84
C ALA A 76 18.33 -13.62 2.47
N ALA A 77 18.17 -12.42 1.93
CA ALA A 77 18.78 -11.21 2.46
C ALA A 77 18.30 -10.92 3.89
N TYR A 78 17.00 -10.99 4.14
CA TYR A 78 16.47 -10.77 5.49
C TYR A 78 16.83 -11.88 6.47
N ARG A 79 16.95 -13.15 6.03
CA ARG A 79 17.53 -14.22 6.88
C ARG A 79 18.97 -13.90 7.27
N HIS A 80 19.77 -13.40 6.33
CA HIS A 80 21.13 -12.97 6.65
C HIS A 80 21.14 -11.83 7.69
N ILE A 81 20.27 -10.83 7.52
CA ILE A 81 20.09 -9.71 8.47
C ILE A 81 19.65 -10.19 9.85
N ALA A 82 18.75 -11.18 9.89
CA ALA A 82 18.31 -11.81 11.12
C ALA A 82 19.51 -12.37 11.91
N THR A 83 20.41 -13.09 11.23
CA THR A 83 21.57 -13.72 11.89
C THR A 83 22.71 -12.77 12.24
N THR A 84 22.84 -11.64 11.54
CA THR A 84 24.02 -10.76 11.69
C THR A 84 23.76 -9.48 12.47
N ARG A 85 22.52 -8.98 12.48
CA ARG A 85 22.20 -7.66 13.03
C ARG A 85 21.01 -7.65 13.99
N MET A 86 20.01 -8.50 13.75
CA MET A 86 18.71 -8.36 14.42
C MET A 86 18.43 -9.43 15.48
N GLY A 87 19.04 -10.61 15.39
CA GLY A 87 18.73 -11.79 16.19
C GLY A 87 18.82 -11.60 17.70
N ASP A 88 19.70 -10.71 18.15
CA ASP A 88 19.95 -10.45 19.57
C ASP A 88 19.17 -9.24 20.12
N LEU A 89 18.34 -8.60 19.28
CA LEU A 89 17.60 -7.39 19.67
C LEU A 89 16.33 -7.75 20.45
N PRO A 90 15.91 -6.93 21.42
CA PRO A 90 14.82 -7.27 22.34
C PRO A 90 13.45 -7.39 21.66
N PHE A 91 13.31 -6.92 20.42
CA PHE A 91 12.08 -7.00 19.62
C PHE A 91 12.07 -8.17 18.61
N TYR A 92 13.09 -9.04 18.65
CA TYR A 92 13.17 -10.23 17.81
C TYR A 92 12.31 -11.36 18.37
N ASN A 93 11.37 -11.87 17.56
CA ASN A 93 10.53 -13.00 17.93
C ASN A 93 11.13 -14.33 17.42
N HIS A 94 11.85 -15.04 18.30
CA HIS A 94 12.51 -16.32 17.96
C HIS A 94 11.58 -17.46 17.55
N ARG A 95 10.26 -17.30 17.66
CA ARG A 95 9.27 -18.29 17.22
C ARG A 95 8.99 -18.23 15.72
N LEU A 96 9.44 -17.15 15.06
CA LEU A 96 9.12 -16.84 13.68
C LEU A 96 10.35 -16.98 12.79
N ALA A 97 10.09 -17.20 11.51
CA ALA A 97 11.06 -17.20 10.44
C ALA A 97 10.78 -16.05 9.47
N VAL A 98 11.76 -15.77 8.60
CA VAL A 98 11.59 -14.81 7.51
C VAL A 98 10.86 -15.47 6.35
N GLU A 99 9.80 -14.84 5.87
CA GLU A 99 8.98 -15.25 4.73
C GLU A 99 8.73 -14.11 3.76
N ALA A 100 8.67 -14.45 2.46
CA ALA A 100 8.27 -13.53 1.39
C ALA A 100 7.02 -14.11 0.72
N VAL A 101 5.90 -13.41 0.85
CA VAL A 101 4.56 -13.93 0.56
C VAL A 101 3.88 -13.09 -0.53
N GLY A 102 3.21 -13.76 -1.47
CA GLY A 102 2.29 -13.11 -2.41
C GLY A 102 2.94 -12.22 -3.48
N PHE A 103 4.24 -12.37 -3.74
CA PHE A 103 4.95 -11.54 -4.72
C PHE A 103 4.37 -11.70 -6.13
N GLN A 104 3.87 -10.59 -6.68
CA GLN A 104 3.31 -10.54 -8.03
C GLN A 104 3.73 -9.25 -8.74
N ARG A 105 3.66 -9.29 -10.08
CA ARG A 105 3.93 -8.11 -10.91
C ARG A 105 2.92 -7.02 -10.58
N PHE A 106 3.41 -5.82 -10.33
CA PHE A 106 2.60 -4.66 -10.02
C PHE A 106 3.29 -3.42 -10.57
N GLY A 107 2.71 -2.82 -11.62
CA GLY A 107 3.32 -1.69 -12.29
C GLY A 107 4.68 -1.98 -12.92
N ASP A 108 5.65 -1.13 -12.62
CA ASP A 108 7.05 -1.26 -13.04
C ASP A 108 7.91 -2.06 -12.04
N GLY A 109 7.25 -2.86 -11.18
CA GLY A 109 7.89 -3.58 -10.11
C GLY A 109 7.18 -4.87 -9.70
N TRP A 110 7.52 -5.29 -8.50
CA TRP A 110 6.92 -6.39 -7.77
C TRP A 110 6.32 -5.86 -6.48
N LEU A 111 5.10 -6.29 -6.16
CA LEU A 111 4.47 -6.06 -4.86
C LEU A 111 4.37 -7.41 -4.14
N GLY A 112 4.74 -7.44 -2.85
CA GLY A 112 4.55 -8.59 -1.99
C GLY A 112 4.70 -8.21 -0.52
N ILE A 113 4.52 -9.19 0.38
CA ILE A 113 4.73 -9.02 1.81
C ILE A 113 6.05 -9.67 2.21
N VAL A 114 6.87 -8.97 2.99
CA VAL A 114 8.00 -9.56 3.70
C VAL A 114 7.67 -9.57 5.18
N ALA A 115 7.56 -10.77 5.74
CA ALA A 115 7.44 -10.99 7.17
C ALA A 115 8.78 -11.45 7.74
N THR A 116 9.18 -10.85 8.84
CA THR A 116 10.40 -11.18 9.58
C THR A 116 10.05 -11.38 11.05
N PRO A 117 10.97 -11.90 11.86
CA PRO A 117 10.79 -11.96 13.31
C PRO A 117 10.62 -10.61 14.02
N TRP A 118 10.83 -9.47 13.36
CA TRP A 118 10.75 -8.14 13.98
C TRP A 118 9.80 -7.15 13.27
N PHE A 119 9.42 -7.39 12.01
CA PHE A 119 8.39 -6.62 11.30
C PHE A 119 7.63 -7.47 10.28
N MET A 120 6.47 -6.99 9.84
CA MET A 120 5.83 -7.36 8.58
C MET A 120 5.61 -6.08 7.74
N ASN A 121 6.11 -6.08 6.50
CA ASN A 121 6.00 -4.94 5.60
C ASN A 121 5.40 -5.36 4.26
N ALA A 122 4.58 -4.50 3.67
CA ALA A 122 4.38 -4.52 2.22
C ALA A 122 5.62 -3.94 1.54
N VAL A 123 6.10 -4.62 0.50
CA VAL A 123 7.34 -4.30 -0.20
C VAL A 123 7.06 -4.12 -1.68
N LEU A 124 7.49 -2.96 -2.21
CA LEU A 124 7.67 -2.76 -3.64
C LEU A 124 9.14 -2.91 -3.98
N ALA A 125 9.44 -3.76 -4.97
CA ALA A 125 10.79 -3.98 -5.48
C ALA A 125 10.84 -3.73 -7.00
N PRO A 126 11.96 -3.22 -7.55
CA PRO A 126 12.05 -2.95 -8.98
C PRO A 126 12.08 -4.25 -9.79
N LEU A 127 11.59 -4.22 -11.04
CA LEU A 127 11.73 -5.35 -11.97
C LEU A 127 13.20 -5.66 -12.25
N LYS A 128 13.95 -4.61 -12.56
CA LYS A 128 15.38 -4.68 -12.83
C LYS A 128 16.17 -4.20 -11.63
N ALA A 129 17.12 -5.02 -11.18
CA ALA A 129 18.05 -4.64 -10.13
C ALA A 129 18.72 -3.29 -10.46
N GLY A 130 18.67 -2.37 -9.50
CA GLY A 130 19.26 -1.04 -9.61
C GLY A 130 18.42 0.03 -10.29
N ALA A 131 17.22 -0.28 -10.80
CA ALA A 131 16.34 0.72 -11.44
C ALA A 131 16.00 1.90 -10.51
N TRP A 132 15.96 1.67 -9.19
CA TRP A 132 15.60 2.68 -8.19
C TRP A 132 16.77 3.15 -7.32
N ASN A 133 18.02 2.83 -7.68
CA ASN A 133 19.19 3.20 -6.88
C ASN A 133 19.41 4.72 -6.73
N GLY A 134 18.74 5.54 -7.53
CA GLY A 134 18.74 7.00 -7.35
C GLY A 134 17.91 7.50 -6.16
N ILE A 135 17.02 6.67 -5.61
CA ILE A 135 16.23 6.99 -4.42
C ILE A 135 17.08 6.67 -3.19
N ARG A 136 17.31 7.69 -2.36
CA ARG A 136 18.07 7.56 -1.11
C ARG A 136 17.24 6.88 -0.02
N ASP A 137 17.92 6.19 0.88
CA ASP A 137 17.32 5.59 2.07
C ASP A 137 16.58 6.61 2.94
N GLY A 138 15.47 6.18 3.54
CA GLY A 138 14.63 6.98 4.42
C GLY A 138 13.70 7.96 3.70
N ILE A 139 13.78 8.09 2.37
CA ILE A 139 12.85 8.92 1.60
C ILE A 139 11.46 8.30 1.63
N LYS A 140 10.48 9.11 2.02
CA LYS A 140 9.05 8.78 1.97
C LYS A 140 8.52 9.00 0.56
N VAL A 141 7.78 8.03 0.07
CA VAL A 141 7.28 7.96 -1.29
C VAL A 141 5.85 7.45 -1.25
N THR A 142 4.89 8.28 -1.66
CA THR A 142 3.49 7.85 -1.78
C THR A 142 3.31 6.98 -3.02
N ARG A 143 2.58 5.86 -2.84
CA ARG A 143 2.20 4.94 -3.91
C ARG A 143 0.71 4.63 -3.82
N ALA A 144 0.04 4.72 -4.96
CA ALA A 144 -1.35 4.28 -5.08
C ALA A 144 -1.36 2.75 -5.22
N LEU A 145 -2.11 2.07 -4.37
CA LEU A 145 -2.48 0.68 -4.53
C LEU A 145 -3.99 0.63 -4.85
N PRO A 146 -4.53 -0.50 -5.33
CA PRO A 146 -5.96 -0.62 -5.59
C PRO A 146 -6.83 -0.21 -4.40
N SER A 147 -6.38 -0.47 -3.17
CA SER A 147 -7.11 -0.17 -1.92
C SER A 147 -6.92 1.25 -1.40
N GLY A 148 -6.18 2.10 -2.10
CA GLY A 148 -5.92 3.49 -1.72
C GLY A 148 -4.44 3.87 -1.76
N SER A 149 -4.12 5.05 -1.24
CA SER A 149 -2.75 5.58 -1.25
C SER A 149 -1.99 5.27 0.04
N TYR A 150 -0.77 4.75 -0.09
CA TYR A 150 0.09 4.35 1.02
C TYR A 150 1.42 5.10 0.97
N GLU A 151 1.95 5.47 2.13
CA GLU A 151 3.30 5.99 2.26
C GLU A 151 4.29 4.83 2.42
N PHE A 152 5.23 4.73 1.50
CA PHE A 152 6.35 3.81 1.59
C PHE A 152 7.64 4.56 1.93
N VAL A 153 8.56 3.87 2.59
CA VAL A 153 9.90 4.38 2.91
C VAL A 153 10.93 3.59 2.11
N ALA A 154 11.77 4.30 1.36
CA ALA A 154 12.88 3.70 0.62
C ALA A 154 13.94 3.14 1.57
N GLY A 155 14.42 1.93 1.27
CA GLY A 155 15.54 1.32 1.97
C GLY A 155 16.36 0.45 1.03
N ASN A 156 17.67 0.49 1.19
CA ASN A 156 18.58 -0.33 0.40
C ASN A 156 18.80 -1.70 1.05
N ILE A 157 18.66 -2.76 0.26
CA ILE A 157 19.03 -4.12 0.63
C ILE A 157 20.19 -4.56 -0.24
N GLU A 158 21.30 -4.92 0.41
CA GLU A 158 22.50 -5.39 -0.26
C GLU A 158 22.20 -6.58 -1.20
N GLY A 159 22.71 -6.53 -2.43
CA GLY A 159 22.45 -7.54 -3.46
C GLY A 159 21.12 -7.40 -4.20
N ILE A 160 20.20 -6.56 -3.73
CA ILE A 160 18.87 -6.34 -4.33
C ILE A 160 18.74 -4.89 -4.84
N GLY A 161 19.26 -3.93 -4.08
CA GLY A 161 19.16 -2.50 -4.35
C GLY A 161 18.04 -1.84 -3.55
N THR A 162 17.58 -0.69 -4.03
CA THR A 162 16.54 0.08 -3.33
C THR A 162 15.16 -0.59 -3.48
N ILE A 163 14.53 -0.87 -2.35
CA ILE A 163 13.13 -1.29 -2.24
C ILE A 163 12.32 -0.21 -1.48
N LEU A 164 11.00 -0.25 -1.61
CA LEU A 164 10.10 0.61 -0.85
C LEU A 164 9.32 -0.25 0.16
N ASN A 165 9.27 0.19 1.42
CA ASN A 165 8.67 -0.55 2.52
C ASN A 165 7.50 0.22 3.13
N CYS A 166 6.35 -0.41 3.29
CA CYS A 166 5.24 0.09 4.08
C CYS A 166 5.02 -0.83 5.27
N SER A 167 5.23 -0.33 6.49
CA SER A 167 5.08 -1.13 7.71
C SER A 167 3.63 -1.50 7.99
N LEU A 168 3.38 -2.79 8.17
CA LEU A 168 2.07 -3.32 8.54
C LEU A 168 2.04 -3.70 10.02
N PHE A 169 3.05 -4.46 10.47
CA PHE A 169 3.21 -4.84 11.86
C PHE A 169 4.65 -4.64 12.33
N SER A 170 4.81 -4.08 13.52
CA SER A 170 6.07 -3.99 14.24
C SER A 170 5.80 -3.58 15.68
N PRO A 171 6.31 -4.29 16.70
CA PRO A 171 7.04 -5.56 16.62
C PRO A 171 6.11 -6.76 16.33
N MET A 172 6.70 -7.93 16.04
CA MET A 172 5.96 -9.15 15.65
C MET A 172 5.56 -10.06 16.83
N PHE A 173 5.38 -9.50 18.03
CA PHE A 173 5.10 -10.29 19.24
C PHE A 173 3.70 -10.86 19.35
N GLU A 174 2.74 -10.28 18.63
CA GLU A 174 1.36 -10.76 18.59
C GLU A 174 1.26 -12.13 17.91
N PHE A 175 2.22 -12.46 17.04
CA PHE A 175 2.29 -13.72 16.34
C PHE A 175 3.03 -14.78 17.16
N GLN A 176 2.33 -15.87 17.50
CA GLN A 176 2.89 -16.97 18.28
C GLN A 176 3.38 -18.13 17.40
N GLU A 177 3.02 -18.16 16.13
CA GLU A 177 3.39 -19.24 15.21
C GLU A 177 3.50 -18.74 13.77
N GLN A 178 4.26 -19.49 12.98
CA GLN A 178 4.54 -19.12 11.60
C GLN A 178 3.29 -19.15 10.72
N ALA A 179 2.37 -20.09 10.96
CA ALA A 179 1.15 -20.21 10.17
C ALA A 179 0.31 -18.92 10.24
N ALA A 180 0.13 -18.35 11.44
CA ALA A 180 -0.58 -17.09 11.62
C ALA A 180 0.08 -15.90 10.91
N VAL A 181 1.42 -15.90 10.79
CA VAL A 181 2.15 -14.88 10.03
C VAL A 181 1.85 -14.98 8.54
N ILE A 182 1.85 -16.20 8.00
CA ILE A 182 1.55 -16.44 6.58
C ILE A 182 0.10 -16.05 6.28
N GLU A 183 -0.86 -16.48 7.10
CA GLU A 183 -2.27 -16.12 6.95
C GLU A 183 -2.48 -14.59 6.99
N ALA A 184 -1.85 -13.90 7.94
CA ALA A 184 -1.93 -12.45 8.03
C ALA A 184 -1.25 -11.74 6.84
N ALA A 185 -0.13 -12.26 6.34
CA ALA A 185 0.54 -11.73 5.16
C ALA A 185 -0.31 -11.90 3.89
N GLU A 186 -0.93 -13.06 3.70
CA GLU A 186 -1.86 -13.32 2.58
C GLU A 186 -3.10 -12.42 2.67
N ALA A 187 -3.69 -12.29 3.86
CA ALA A 187 -4.82 -11.40 4.09
C ALA A 187 -4.45 -9.93 3.82
N ALA A 188 -3.28 -9.48 4.27
CA ALA A 188 -2.79 -8.14 3.98
C ALA A 188 -2.57 -7.91 2.49
N MET A 189 -1.99 -8.88 1.78
CA MET A 189 -1.82 -8.80 0.32
C MET A 189 -3.17 -8.69 -0.40
N GLY A 190 -4.16 -9.48 0.02
CA GLY A 190 -5.53 -9.41 -0.49
C GLY A 190 -6.17 -8.04 -0.23
N ALA A 191 -6.02 -7.50 0.97
CA ALA A 191 -6.54 -6.19 1.34
C ALA A 191 -5.89 -5.03 0.55
N LEU A 192 -4.58 -5.09 0.31
CA LEU A 192 -3.86 -4.07 -0.48
C LEU A 192 -4.28 -4.04 -1.96
N LEU A 193 -4.73 -5.18 -2.48
CA LEU A 193 -5.15 -5.33 -3.87
C LEU A 193 -6.66 -5.24 -4.07
N ALA A 194 -7.44 -5.24 -3.00
CA ALA A 194 -8.87 -5.00 -3.08
C ALA A 194 -9.11 -3.56 -3.60
N PRO A 195 -10.09 -3.32 -4.49
CA PRO A 195 -10.42 -1.97 -4.91
C PRO A 195 -10.87 -1.14 -3.71
N GLU A 196 -10.47 0.14 -3.68
CA GLU A 196 -10.93 1.12 -2.71
C GLU A 196 -12.46 1.20 -2.80
N GLU A 197 -13.16 0.62 -1.81
CA GLU A 197 -14.59 0.86 -1.67
C GLU A 197 -14.77 2.35 -1.40
N PHE A 198 -15.35 3.07 -2.36
CA PHE A 198 -15.79 4.44 -2.17
C PHE A 198 -16.82 4.47 -1.03
N SER A 199 -16.35 4.73 0.18
CA SER A 199 -17.21 5.17 1.27
C SER A 199 -17.64 6.60 0.93
N GLU A 200 -18.96 6.86 0.95
CA GLU A 200 -19.46 8.23 0.91
C GLU A 200 -18.68 9.07 1.93
N PRO A 201 -18.28 10.31 1.61
CA PRO A 201 -17.54 11.13 2.55
C PRO A 201 -18.31 11.16 3.86
N GLU A 202 -17.71 10.59 4.92
CA GLU A 202 -18.28 10.61 6.25
C GLU A 202 -18.62 12.06 6.55
N ALA A 203 -19.93 12.35 6.67
CA ALA A 203 -20.38 13.69 6.97
C ALA A 203 -19.58 14.17 8.18
N PRO A 204 -19.03 15.40 8.16
CA PRO A 204 -18.26 15.89 9.28
C PRO A 204 -19.08 15.66 10.55
N PRO A 205 -18.47 15.14 11.64
CA PRO A 205 -19.22 14.83 12.84
C PRO A 205 -20.06 16.06 13.21
N PRO A 206 -21.35 15.88 13.53
CA PRO A 206 -22.21 17.01 13.84
C PRO A 206 -21.51 17.85 14.90
N SER A 207 -21.36 19.15 14.64
CA SER A 207 -20.74 20.08 15.58
C SER A 207 -21.27 19.79 16.98
N PRO A 208 -20.39 19.61 17.99
CA PRO A 208 -20.83 19.24 19.32
C PRO A 208 -21.89 20.24 19.79
N LEU A 209 -23.03 19.70 20.25
CA LEU A 209 -24.08 20.51 20.86
C LEU A 209 -23.43 21.41 21.93
N PRO A 210 -23.84 22.68 22.07
CA PRO A 210 -23.29 23.55 23.08
C PRO A 210 -23.37 22.85 24.44
N LEU A 211 -22.23 22.64 25.08
CA LEU A 211 -22.21 22.11 26.44
C LEU A 211 -23.10 23.01 27.30
N PRO A 212 -23.99 22.45 28.14
CA PRO A 212 -24.72 23.25 29.11
C PRO A 212 -23.70 24.01 29.94
N ALA A 213 -23.92 25.32 30.10
CA ALA A 213 -23.02 26.18 30.87
C ALA A 213 -22.73 25.51 32.23
N PRO A 214 -21.45 25.45 32.66
CA PRO A 214 -21.14 24.88 33.95
C PRO A 214 -21.92 25.65 35.03
N PRO A 215 -22.51 24.95 36.01
CA PRO A 215 -23.14 25.64 37.14
C PRO A 215 -22.08 26.54 37.78
N ALA A 216 -22.49 27.78 38.11
CA ALA A 216 -21.60 28.79 38.67
C ALA A 216 -20.81 28.20 39.84
N GLU A 217 -19.52 27.92 39.61
CA GLU A 217 -18.63 27.44 40.65
C GLU A 217 -18.47 28.56 41.67
N VAL A 218 -19.01 28.31 42.88
CA VAL A 218 -18.71 29.12 44.05
C VAL A 218 -17.22 28.95 44.33
N SER A 219 -16.43 29.93 43.90
CA SER A 219 -14.98 29.89 44.06
C SER A 219 -14.61 29.86 45.54
N ARG A 220 -13.72 28.93 45.91
CA ARG A 220 -13.15 28.77 47.27
C ARG A 220 -12.52 30.05 47.85
N ARG A 221 -12.21 31.05 47.01
CA ARG A 221 -11.76 32.40 47.45
C ARG A 221 -12.85 33.26 48.08
N HIS A 222 -14.13 32.85 48.00
CA HIS A 222 -15.25 33.52 48.66
C HIS A 222 -15.57 32.95 50.06
N LEU A 223 -14.97 31.82 50.45
CA LEU A 223 -15.17 31.16 51.76
C LEU A 223 -14.05 31.46 52.79
N LEU A 224 -12.98 32.18 52.41
CA LEU A 224 -11.85 32.50 53.29
C LEU A 224 -11.66 34.00 53.58
N ARG A 225 -12.60 34.86 53.16
CA ARG A 225 -12.71 36.24 53.64
C ARG A 225 -14.00 36.38 54.44
N GLY A 226 -13.96 35.94 55.69
CA GLY A 226 -14.96 36.35 56.67
C GLY A 226 -14.95 37.87 56.78
N SER A 227 -16.07 38.49 56.42
CA SER A 227 -16.43 39.83 56.89
C SER A 227 -17.84 39.72 57.45
N PHE A 228 -17.93 39.72 58.77
CA PHE A 228 -19.15 40.09 59.47
C PHE A 228 -19.45 41.56 59.16
N GLY A 229 -20.72 41.89 59.02
CA GLY A 229 -21.20 43.26 58.96
C GLY A 229 -22.71 43.30 58.83
N SER A 230 -23.39 43.42 59.99
CA SER A 230 -24.46 44.41 60.08
C SER A 230 -23.81 45.80 60.19
#